data_AF-A0A497T2Y8-F1
#
_entry.id   AF-A0A497T2Y8-F1
#
_cell.length_a   1.000
_cell.length_b   1.000
_cell.length_c   1.000
_cell.angle_alpha   90.00
_cell.angle_beta   90.00
_cell.angle_gamma   90.00
#
_symmetry.space_group_name_H-M   'P 1'
#
loop_
_entity.id
_entity.type
_entity.pdbx_description
1 polymer ?
#
loop_
_entity_poly.entity_id
_entity_poly.type
_entity_poly.pdbx_seq_one_letter_code
_entity_poly.pdbx_strand_id
1 'polypeptide(L)'
;MVEKIFVALDLPTDKIVETGRSFLEGLEGEYGNEIKKKFGVKINDYALRKGFSKYRLFKDMGYEIFGDLKIFHGCNTGYKSIEEVTSELPLDYITVSASLMEKNLRGYVEKGKEDGIKVIGFTIHTKIPEDEAKTLYGKTVSQVIYELGKISEESGCDAITMDVKALEESEGLRNLKIKKLIPGVRINPSDKDYQARVSPMEKVKKLKDYIHYVVMSKRYLNDRDAIERFIDLII
;
A
#
# COMPACT_ATOMS: atom_id res chain seq x y z
N MET A 1 -4.32 15.01 7.23
CA MET A 1 -5.46 14.18 6.77
C MET A 1 -4.96 13.14 5.78
N VAL A 2 -5.51 11.93 5.84
CA VAL A 2 -5.15 10.86 4.90
C VAL A 2 -5.65 11.25 3.49
N GLU A 3 -4.81 11.07 2.49
CA GLU A 3 -5.12 11.43 1.11
C GLU A 3 -5.96 10.35 0.42
N LYS A 4 -5.60 9.08 0.64
CA LYS A 4 -6.20 7.95 -0.06
C LYS A 4 -6.28 6.67 0.77
N ILE A 5 -7.39 5.95 0.59
CA ILE A 5 -7.60 4.60 1.13
C ILE A 5 -7.57 3.60 -0.02
N PHE A 6 -6.65 2.64 0.04
CA PHE A 6 -6.59 1.54 -0.89
C PHE A 6 -7.31 0.33 -0.33
N VAL A 7 -8.32 -0.13 -1.05
CA VAL A 7 -9.13 -1.29 -0.69
C VAL A 7 -8.41 -2.55 -1.17
N ALA A 8 -7.92 -3.37 -0.23
CA ALA A 8 -7.25 -4.62 -0.56
C ALA A 8 -8.25 -5.69 -0.99
N LEU A 9 -8.27 -6.00 -2.29
CA LEU A 9 -9.09 -7.06 -2.87
C LEU A 9 -8.35 -8.41 -2.86
N ASP A 10 -7.88 -8.81 -1.68
CA ASP A 10 -7.12 -10.05 -1.46
C ASP A 10 -8.04 -11.29 -1.51
N LEU A 11 -8.85 -11.41 -2.56
CA LEU A 11 -9.94 -12.37 -2.75
C LEU A 11 -9.55 -13.45 -3.79
N PRO A 12 -10.24 -14.60 -3.83
CA PRO A 12 -10.16 -15.49 -4.99
C PRO A 12 -10.31 -14.70 -6.31
N THR A 13 -9.50 -15.04 -7.31
CA THR A 13 -9.32 -14.20 -8.50
C THR A 13 -10.59 -14.00 -9.34
N ASP A 14 -11.53 -14.93 -9.23
CA ASP A 14 -12.87 -14.93 -9.81
C ASP A 14 -13.85 -14.00 -9.07
N LYS A 15 -13.57 -13.68 -7.80
CA LYS A 15 -14.42 -12.82 -6.95
C LYS A 15 -13.99 -11.36 -6.91
N ILE A 16 -12.75 -11.04 -7.26
CA ILE A 16 -12.19 -9.68 -7.14
C ILE A 16 -13.05 -8.64 -7.87
N VAL A 17 -13.41 -8.90 -9.12
CA VAL A 17 -14.13 -7.93 -9.95
C VAL A 17 -15.55 -7.70 -9.43
N GLU A 18 -16.29 -8.78 -9.17
CA GLU A 18 -17.66 -8.73 -8.66
C GLU A 18 -17.73 -8.00 -7.31
N THR A 19 -16.93 -8.45 -6.33
CA THR A 19 -16.92 -7.88 -4.98
C THR A 19 -16.37 -6.45 -4.96
N GLY A 20 -15.29 -6.19 -5.70
CA GLY A 20 -14.70 -4.87 -5.78
C GLY A 20 -15.65 -3.85 -6.41
N ARG A 21 -16.31 -4.20 -7.52
CA ARG A 21 -17.29 -3.32 -8.18
C ARG A 21 -18.45 -2.99 -7.23
N SER A 22 -19.07 -4.03 -6.67
CA SER A 22 -20.21 -3.89 -5.76
C SER A 22 -19.90 -2.98 -4.57
N PHE A 23 -18.71 -3.14 -3.97
CA PHE A 23 -18.25 -2.28 -2.88
C PHE A 23 -18.09 -0.82 -3.30
N LEU A 24 -17.42 -0.58 -4.44
CA LEU A 24 -17.16 0.78 -4.92
C LEU A 24 -18.44 1.50 -5.36
N GLU A 25 -19.34 0.81 -6.06
CA GLU A 25 -20.66 1.35 -6.41
C GLU A 25 -21.49 1.69 -5.16
N GLY A 26 -21.40 0.87 -4.11
CA GLY A 26 -22.00 1.18 -2.80
C GLY A 26 -21.44 2.46 -2.18
N LEU A 27 -20.12 2.64 -2.19
CA LEU A 27 -19.48 3.88 -1.73
C LEU A 27 -19.91 5.09 -2.56
N GLU A 28 -20.01 4.95 -3.88
CA GLU A 28 -20.48 6.02 -4.76
C GLU A 28 -21.93 6.40 -4.47
N GLY A 29 -22.80 5.40 -4.24
CA GLY A 29 -24.20 5.64 -3.89
C GLY A 29 -24.39 6.38 -2.57
N GLU A 30 -23.51 6.15 -1.59
CA GLU A 30 -23.61 6.74 -0.25
C GLU A 30 -22.90 8.10 -0.14
N TYR A 31 -21.70 8.25 -0.73
CA TYR A 31 -20.86 9.44 -0.56
C TYR A 31 -20.65 10.25 -1.85
N GLY A 32 -21.25 9.83 -2.96
CA GLY A 32 -21.15 10.49 -4.26
C GLY A 32 -19.82 10.27 -4.98
N ASN A 33 -19.71 10.82 -6.20
CA ASN A 33 -18.58 10.58 -7.10
C ASN A 33 -17.23 11.12 -6.60
N GLU A 34 -17.21 12.08 -5.67
CA GLU A 34 -15.98 12.63 -5.12
C GLU A 34 -15.17 11.58 -4.33
N ILE A 35 -15.82 10.51 -3.86
CA ILE A 35 -15.18 9.40 -3.15
C ILE A 35 -14.12 8.69 -4.02
N LYS A 36 -14.24 8.76 -5.35
CA LYS A 36 -13.28 8.20 -6.32
C LYS A 36 -11.89 8.80 -6.18
N LYS A 37 -11.80 10.08 -5.78
CA LYS A 37 -10.51 10.74 -5.55
C LYS A 37 -9.85 10.24 -4.26
N LYS A 38 -10.64 9.79 -3.30
CA LYS A 38 -10.19 9.37 -1.96
C LYS A 38 -9.99 7.87 -1.82
N PHE A 39 -10.53 7.07 -2.72
CA PHE A 39 -10.36 5.62 -2.73
C PHE A 39 -9.54 5.15 -3.94
N GLY A 40 -9.01 3.96 -3.81
CA GLY A 40 -8.40 3.18 -4.89
C GLY A 40 -8.48 1.70 -4.54
N VAL A 41 -8.14 0.84 -5.49
CA VAL A 41 -8.07 -0.61 -5.25
C VAL A 41 -6.63 -1.06 -5.14
N LYS A 42 -6.35 -1.97 -4.21
CA LYS A 42 -5.07 -2.68 -4.15
C LYS A 42 -5.25 -4.11 -4.63
N ILE A 43 -4.48 -4.48 -5.64
CA ILE A 43 -4.44 -5.84 -6.19
C ILE A 43 -3.06 -6.44 -5.89
N ASN A 44 -3.02 -7.59 -5.23
CA ASN A 44 -1.75 -8.26 -4.91
C ASN A 44 -1.15 -8.95 -6.15
N ASP A 45 0.19 -9.10 -6.12
CA ASP A 45 1.00 -9.83 -7.11
C ASP A 45 0.38 -11.15 -7.61
N TYR A 46 -0.08 -12.06 -6.74
CA TYR A 46 -0.63 -13.35 -7.19
C TYR A 46 -1.88 -13.20 -8.09
N ALA A 47 -2.71 -12.20 -7.84
CA ALA A 47 -3.95 -11.97 -8.57
C ALA A 47 -3.63 -11.37 -9.93
N LEU A 48 -2.68 -10.43 -9.95
CA LEU A 48 -2.13 -9.85 -11.16
C LEU A 48 -1.60 -10.98 -12.08
N ARG A 49 -0.74 -11.87 -11.60
CA ARG A 49 -0.16 -12.98 -12.39
C ARG A 49 -1.16 -13.95 -13.03
N LYS A 50 -2.44 -13.92 -12.66
CA LYS A 50 -3.51 -14.81 -13.17
C LYS A 50 -4.46 -14.12 -14.16
N GLY A 51 -4.14 -12.91 -14.59
CA GLY A 51 -4.87 -12.16 -15.62
C GLY A 51 -5.13 -10.72 -15.17
N PHE A 52 -4.43 -9.78 -15.81
CA PHE A 52 -4.41 -8.37 -15.43
C PHE A 52 -5.56 -7.56 -16.07
N SER A 53 -5.87 -7.83 -17.35
CA SER A 53 -6.85 -7.07 -18.15
C SER A 53 -8.23 -6.91 -17.51
N LYS A 54 -8.73 -7.93 -16.81
CA LYS A 54 -10.04 -7.86 -16.13
C LYS A 54 -10.13 -6.79 -15.03
N TYR A 55 -8.99 -6.36 -14.48
CA TYR A 55 -8.94 -5.31 -13.45
C TYR A 55 -9.00 -3.90 -14.03
N ARG A 56 -8.88 -3.74 -15.36
CA ARG A 56 -9.02 -2.46 -16.06
C ARG A 56 -10.36 -1.79 -15.79
N LEU A 57 -11.39 -2.58 -15.53
CA LEU A 57 -12.69 -2.10 -15.06
C LEU A 57 -12.58 -1.06 -13.94
N PHE A 58 -11.69 -1.24 -12.96
CA PHE A 58 -11.58 -0.28 -11.85
C PHE A 58 -11.07 1.09 -12.33
N LYS A 59 -10.21 1.12 -13.35
CA LYS A 59 -9.81 2.36 -14.04
C LYS A 59 -10.97 2.95 -14.81
N ASP A 60 -11.74 2.13 -15.50
CA ASP A 60 -12.92 2.58 -16.26
C ASP A 60 -14.02 3.16 -15.33
N MET A 61 -14.10 2.67 -14.09
CA MET A 61 -14.95 3.24 -13.03
C MET A 61 -14.40 4.55 -12.44
N GLY A 62 -13.16 4.93 -12.76
CA GLY A 62 -12.50 6.16 -12.30
C GLY A 62 -11.65 6.02 -11.03
N TYR A 63 -11.33 4.79 -10.60
CA TYR A 63 -10.48 4.55 -9.42
C TYR A 63 -9.03 4.33 -9.81
N GLU A 64 -8.11 4.76 -8.93
CA GLU A 64 -6.70 4.42 -9.06
C GLU A 64 -6.44 2.96 -8.65
N ILE A 65 -5.50 2.31 -9.34
CA ILE A 65 -5.07 0.94 -9.08
C ILE A 65 -3.66 0.94 -8.48
N PHE A 66 -3.55 0.36 -7.29
CA PHE A 66 -2.29 0.03 -6.66
C PHE A 66 -1.97 -1.46 -6.88
N GLY A 67 -1.00 -1.74 -7.76
CA GLY A 67 -0.41 -3.05 -7.95
C GLY A 67 0.63 -3.36 -6.88
N ASP A 68 0.26 -4.18 -5.89
CA ASP A 68 1.13 -4.55 -4.78
C ASP A 68 2.06 -5.73 -5.18
N LEU A 69 2.96 -5.42 -6.13
CA LEU A 69 3.88 -6.34 -6.81
C LEU A 69 5.06 -6.81 -5.94
N LYS A 70 5.50 -5.97 -4.98
CA LYS A 70 6.68 -6.21 -4.11
C LYS A 70 7.92 -6.64 -4.90
N ILE A 71 8.24 -5.90 -5.95
CA ILE A 71 9.38 -6.20 -6.83
C ILE A 71 10.67 -6.21 -6.01
N PHE A 72 11.40 -7.33 -6.02
CA PHE A 72 12.64 -7.52 -5.25
C PHE A 72 13.84 -7.90 -6.12
N HIS A 73 13.69 -7.80 -7.45
CA HIS A 73 14.75 -8.04 -8.41
C HIS A 73 15.39 -6.71 -8.86
N GLY A 74 16.62 -6.75 -9.37
CA GLY A 74 17.26 -5.59 -10.01
C GLY A 74 16.52 -5.13 -11.27
N CYS A 75 16.82 -3.91 -11.73
CA CYS A 75 16.09 -3.21 -12.80
C CYS A 75 15.84 -4.05 -14.06
N ASN A 76 16.86 -4.75 -14.58
CA ASN A 76 16.73 -5.55 -15.82
C ASN A 76 15.58 -6.56 -15.80
N THR A 77 15.35 -7.22 -14.66
CA THR A 77 14.29 -8.22 -14.52
C THR A 77 12.98 -7.57 -14.12
N GLY A 78 12.99 -6.63 -13.18
CA GLY A 78 11.76 -6.04 -12.70
C GLY A 78 11.10 -5.08 -13.70
N TYR A 79 11.84 -4.44 -14.60
CA TYR A 79 11.25 -3.66 -15.69
C TYR A 79 10.37 -4.53 -16.58
N LYS A 80 10.82 -5.74 -16.93
CA LYS A 80 10.00 -6.69 -17.70
C LYS A 80 8.72 -7.06 -16.96
N SER A 81 8.80 -7.25 -15.65
CA SER A 81 7.61 -7.51 -14.83
C SER A 81 6.66 -6.33 -14.80
N ILE A 82 7.16 -5.09 -14.76
CA ILE A 82 6.31 -3.89 -14.84
C ILE A 82 5.65 -3.81 -16.21
N GLU A 83 6.43 -3.91 -17.29
CA GLU A 83 5.94 -3.83 -18.67
C GLU A 83 4.88 -4.89 -18.98
N GLU A 84 5.07 -6.13 -18.52
CA GLU A 84 4.10 -7.20 -18.67
C GLU A 84 2.74 -6.82 -18.07
N VAL A 85 2.73 -6.28 -16.85
CA VAL A 85 1.48 -5.87 -16.19
C VAL A 85 0.89 -4.61 -16.83
N THR A 86 1.72 -3.60 -17.08
CA THR A 86 1.27 -2.28 -17.53
C THR A 86 0.80 -2.27 -18.98
N SER A 87 1.21 -3.26 -19.78
CA SER A 87 0.73 -3.45 -21.15
C SER A 87 -0.79 -3.68 -21.25
N GLU A 88 -1.39 -4.30 -20.23
CA GLU A 88 -2.83 -4.60 -20.19
C GLU A 88 -3.59 -3.80 -19.13
N LEU A 89 -2.90 -3.41 -18.05
CA LEU A 89 -3.49 -2.79 -16.88
C LEU A 89 -2.72 -1.52 -16.50
N PRO A 90 -3.27 -0.32 -16.80
CA PRO A 90 -2.61 0.92 -16.39
C PRO A 90 -2.68 1.06 -14.86
N LEU A 91 -1.53 0.82 -14.22
CA LEU A 91 -1.34 0.95 -12.78
C LEU A 91 -1.04 2.41 -12.41
N ASP A 92 -1.49 2.85 -11.25
CA ASP A 92 -1.16 4.17 -10.71
C ASP A 92 -0.07 4.09 -9.64
N TYR A 93 0.05 2.94 -8.98
CA TYR A 93 1.06 2.68 -7.96
C TYR A 93 1.64 1.27 -8.09
N ILE A 94 2.93 1.12 -7.80
CA ILE A 94 3.60 -0.18 -7.63
C ILE A 94 4.42 -0.22 -6.34
N THR A 95 4.66 -1.42 -5.80
CA THR A 95 5.63 -1.63 -4.71
C THR A 95 6.94 -2.22 -5.20
N VAL A 96 8.04 -1.62 -4.75
CA VAL A 96 9.42 -2.07 -5.00
C VAL A 96 10.14 -2.17 -3.65
N SER A 97 10.87 -3.25 -3.42
CA SER A 97 11.62 -3.47 -2.18
C SER A 97 12.69 -2.40 -2.00
N ALA A 98 12.61 -1.66 -0.89
CA ALA A 98 13.61 -0.65 -0.52
C ALA A 98 15.00 -1.26 -0.26
N SER A 99 15.06 -2.56 0.04
CA SER A 99 16.32 -3.31 0.19
C SER A 99 17.14 -3.43 -1.10
N LEU A 100 16.59 -3.06 -2.25
CA LEU A 100 17.32 -3.00 -3.52
C LEU A 100 18.30 -1.82 -3.60
N MET A 101 18.26 -0.93 -2.60
CA MET A 101 19.13 0.23 -2.44
C MET A 101 18.99 1.26 -3.57
N GLU A 102 19.66 2.39 -3.36
CA GLU A 102 19.47 3.63 -4.11
C GLU A 102 19.54 3.47 -5.63
N LYS A 103 20.57 2.78 -6.14
CA LYS A 103 20.76 2.61 -7.59
C LYS A 103 19.56 1.96 -8.28
N ASN A 104 19.04 0.88 -7.72
CA ASN A 104 17.91 0.18 -8.32
C ASN A 104 16.60 0.97 -8.11
N LEU A 105 16.39 1.53 -6.91
CA LEU A 105 15.20 2.32 -6.64
C LEU A 105 15.09 3.53 -7.58
N ARG A 106 16.18 4.24 -7.83
CA ARG A 106 16.21 5.33 -8.81
C ARG A 106 15.80 4.87 -10.20
N GLY A 107 16.31 3.72 -10.64
CA GLY A 107 15.90 3.14 -11.92
C GLY A 107 14.40 2.82 -11.97
N TYR A 108 13.80 2.30 -10.90
CA TYR A 108 12.35 2.09 -10.85
C TYR A 108 11.56 3.39 -10.81
N VAL A 109 12.05 4.40 -10.10
CA VAL A 109 11.44 5.73 -10.03
C VAL A 109 11.46 6.41 -11.40
N GLU A 110 12.57 6.32 -12.13
CA GLU A 110 12.70 6.84 -13.50
C GLU A 110 11.69 6.16 -14.43
N LYS A 111 11.67 4.82 -14.44
CA LYS A 111 10.69 4.06 -15.24
C LYS A 111 9.24 4.37 -14.84
N GLY A 112 8.97 4.48 -13.53
CA GLY A 112 7.66 4.88 -13.03
C GLY A 112 7.24 6.26 -13.53
N LYS A 113 8.15 7.25 -13.53
CA LYS A 113 7.89 8.58 -14.08
C LYS A 113 7.57 8.56 -15.57
N GLU A 114 8.29 7.77 -16.36
CA GLU A 114 8.02 7.59 -17.80
C GLU A 114 6.62 7.03 -18.05
N ASP A 115 6.20 6.05 -17.23
CA ASP A 115 4.93 5.35 -17.38
C ASP A 115 3.77 6.03 -16.62
N GLY A 116 4.02 7.12 -15.87
CA GLY A 116 3.03 7.79 -15.03
C GLY A 116 2.64 7.01 -13.76
N ILE A 117 3.50 6.11 -13.28
CA ILE A 117 3.29 5.20 -12.15
C ILE A 117 4.09 5.68 -10.93
N LYS A 118 3.41 5.78 -9.78
CA LYS A 118 4.05 6.11 -8.50
C LYS A 118 4.73 4.88 -7.89
N VAL A 119 5.95 5.05 -7.38
CA VAL A 119 6.74 3.97 -6.79
C VAL A 119 6.70 4.03 -5.26
N ILE A 120 6.25 2.94 -4.64
CA ILE A 120 6.20 2.78 -3.19
C ILE A 120 7.35 1.88 -2.74
N GLY A 121 8.26 2.42 -1.94
CA GLY A 121 9.32 1.67 -1.26
C GLY A 121 8.74 0.73 -0.20
N PHE A 122 8.74 -0.56 -0.47
CA PHE A 122 8.39 -1.60 0.50
C PHE A 122 9.55 -1.82 1.46
N THR A 123 9.36 -1.54 2.75
CA THR A 123 10.44 -1.57 3.75
C THR A 123 10.65 -2.97 4.34
N ILE A 124 9.91 -3.32 5.39
CA ILE A 124 9.97 -4.61 6.09
C ILE A 124 8.59 -5.24 6.19
N HIS A 125 8.50 -6.54 5.93
CA HIS A 125 7.22 -7.24 5.98
C HIS A 125 6.64 -7.21 7.40
N THR A 126 5.33 -6.94 7.52
CA THR A 126 4.58 -7.00 8.79
C THR A 126 4.54 -8.40 9.45
N LYS A 127 5.08 -9.42 8.76
CA LYS A 127 5.19 -10.80 9.24
C LYS A 127 6.47 -11.06 10.03
N ILE A 128 7.48 -10.18 9.94
CA ILE A 128 8.74 -10.33 10.68
C ILE A 128 8.54 -9.76 12.09
N PRO A 129 8.48 -10.53 13.17
CA PRO A 129 8.33 -9.96 14.51
C PRO A 129 9.57 -9.15 14.93
N GLU A 130 9.45 -8.37 16.02
CA GLU A 130 10.51 -7.45 16.49
C GLU A 130 11.81 -8.15 16.86
N ASP A 131 11.71 -9.32 17.48
CA ASP A 131 12.83 -10.17 17.88
C ASP A 131 13.57 -10.77 16.66
N GLU A 132 12.83 -11.18 15.63
CA GLU A 132 13.43 -11.63 14.37
C GLU A 132 14.06 -10.48 13.57
N ALA A 133 13.50 -9.27 13.63
CA ALA A 133 14.09 -8.10 12.96
C ALA A 133 15.50 -7.81 13.50
N LYS A 134 15.70 -7.95 14.82
CA LYS A 134 17.01 -7.80 15.44
C LYS A 134 18.00 -8.86 14.95
N THR A 135 17.54 -10.09 14.76
CA THR A 135 18.39 -11.19 14.23
C THR A 135 18.76 -10.97 12.77
N LEU A 136 17.80 -10.53 11.94
CA LEU A 136 17.99 -10.37 10.49
C LEU A 136 18.77 -9.10 10.12
N TYR A 137 18.53 -8.00 10.84
CA TYR A 137 19.04 -6.68 10.48
C TYR A 137 19.96 -6.05 11.53
N GLY A 138 20.12 -6.68 12.70
CA GLY A 138 20.87 -6.11 13.82
C GLY A 138 20.20 -4.89 14.47
N LYS A 139 18.94 -4.61 14.13
CA LYS A 139 18.23 -3.35 14.40
C LYS A 139 16.77 -3.61 14.77
N THR A 140 16.12 -2.65 15.44
CA THR A 140 14.67 -2.71 15.68
C THR A 140 13.90 -2.51 14.38
N VAL A 141 12.63 -2.91 14.34
CA VAL A 141 11.76 -2.67 13.17
C VAL A 141 11.72 -1.17 12.82
N SER A 142 11.57 -0.30 13.81
CA SER A 142 11.50 1.15 13.61
C SER A 142 12.79 1.74 13.00
N GLN A 143 13.96 1.23 13.39
CA GLN A 143 15.25 1.62 12.82
C GLN A 143 15.38 1.15 11.36
N VAL A 144 15.02 -0.11 11.07
CA VAL A 144 15.06 -0.65 9.70
C VAL A 144 14.14 0.15 8.77
N ILE A 145 12.92 0.43 9.20
CA ILE A 145 11.96 1.22 8.43
C ILE A 145 12.48 2.65 8.21
N TYR A 146 13.11 3.26 9.20
CA TYR A 146 13.70 4.59 9.07
C TYR A 146 14.82 4.64 8.03
N GLU A 147 15.77 3.70 8.08
CA GLU A 147 16.90 3.67 7.15
C GLU A 147 16.45 3.39 5.71
N LEU A 148 15.59 2.38 5.51
CA LEU A 148 15.01 2.09 4.20
C LEU A 148 14.10 3.22 3.72
N GLY A 149 13.44 3.92 4.65
CA GLY A 149 12.64 5.10 4.37
C GLY A 149 13.48 6.26 3.84
N LYS A 150 14.61 6.53 4.47
CA LYS A 150 15.58 7.54 4.04
C LYS A 150 16.14 7.22 2.66
N ILE A 151 16.56 5.98 2.42
CA ILE A 151 17.04 5.53 1.10
C ILE A 151 15.95 5.71 0.04
N SER A 152 14.69 5.37 0.36
CA SER A 152 13.57 5.52 -0.58
C SER A 152 13.31 6.99 -0.90
N GLU A 153 13.38 7.88 0.08
CA GLU A 153 13.27 9.34 -0.11
C GLU A 153 14.39 9.88 -1.01
N GLU A 154 15.65 9.52 -0.72
CA GLU A 154 16.83 9.92 -1.50
C GLU A 154 16.85 9.34 -2.93
N SER A 155 16.11 8.25 -3.13
CA SER A 155 15.91 7.63 -4.45
C SER A 155 14.74 8.24 -5.23
N GLY A 156 13.93 9.08 -4.59
CA GLY A 156 12.77 9.72 -5.20
C GLY A 156 11.51 8.85 -5.26
N CYS A 157 11.40 7.81 -4.42
CA CYS A 157 10.15 7.06 -4.28
C CYS A 157 9.02 8.00 -3.81
N ASP A 158 7.79 7.74 -4.25
CA ASP A 158 6.63 8.57 -3.90
C ASP A 158 6.14 8.32 -2.47
N ALA A 159 6.30 7.10 -1.99
CA ALA A 159 5.89 6.70 -0.65
C ALA A 159 6.71 5.52 -0.13
N ILE A 160 6.55 5.22 1.16
CA ILE A 160 7.02 3.99 1.78
C ILE A 160 5.93 3.27 2.55
N THR A 161 6.04 1.95 2.66
CA THR A 161 5.19 1.16 3.56
C THR A 161 5.77 1.13 4.96
N MET A 162 4.95 1.23 6.00
CA MET A 162 5.36 1.01 7.40
C MET A 162 4.17 0.63 8.28
N ASP A 163 4.44 0.05 9.45
CA ASP A 163 3.41 -0.09 10.49
C ASP A 163 3.31 1.18 11.35
N VAL A 164 2.14 1.40 11.95
CA VAL A 164 1.88 2.61 12.74
C VAL A 164 2.72 2.67 14.02
N LYS A 165 3.17 1.52 14.53
CA LYS A 165 4.00 1.45 15.73
C LYS A 165 5.39 2.04 15.46
N ALA A 166 6.00 1.71 14.33
CA ALA A 166 7.26 2.33 13.92
C ALA A 166 7.14 3.86 13.80
N LEU A 167 6.03 4.36 13.27
CA LEU A 167 5.76 5.79 13.18
C LEU A 167 5.55 6.45 14.55
N GLU A 168 4.98 5.74 15.52
CA GLU A 168 4.83 6.19 16.91
C GLU A 168 6.19 6.29 17.62
N GLU A 169 7.08 5.34 17.39
CA GLU A 169 8.36 5.22 18.09
C GLU A 169 9.49 6.07 17.49
N SER A 170 9.39 6.46 16.21
CA SER A 170 10.46 7.16 15.50
C SER A 170 10.08 8.58 15.10
N GLU A 171 10.70 9.56 15.74
CA GLU A 171 10.60 10.96 15.32
C GLU A 171 11.24 11.18 13.94
N GLY A 172 12.33 10.47 13.64
CA GLY A 172 12.96 10.49 12.33
C GLY A 172 11.97 10.12 11.22
N LEU A 173 11.15 9.08 11.43
CA LEU A 173 10.10 8.70 10.47
C LEU A 173 9.04 9.77 10.28
N ARG A 174 8.62 10.45 11.36
CA ARG A 174 7.68 11.56 11.28
C ARG A 174 8.24 12.75 10.49
N ASN A 175 9.55 12.96 10.55
CA ASN A 175 10.24 14.08 9.90
C ASN A 175 10.61 13.85 8.43
N LEU A 176 10.65 12.58 7.97
CA LEU A 176 10.81 12.28 6.54
C LEU A 176 9.72 12.99 5.72
N LYS A 177 10.07 13.48 4.52
CA LYS A 177 9.17 14.16 3.59
C LYS A 177 8.45 13.19 2.65
N ILE A 178 8.98 11.99 2.45
CA ILE A 178 8.32 10.93 1.69
C ILE A 178 6.96 10.55 2.30
N LYS A 179 5.98 10.25 1.43
CA LYS A 179 4.64 9.87 1.88
C LYS A 179 4.66 8.51 2.60
N LYS A 180 3.72 8.33 3.53
CA LYS A 180 3.65 7.14 4.38
C LYS A 180 2.37 6.37 4.11
N LEU A 181 2.53 5.10 3.74
CA LEU A 181 1.45 4.15 3.54
C LEU A 181 1.42 3.15 4.70
N ILE A 182 0.28 3.07 5.39
CA ILE A 182 0.06 2.13 6.50
C ILE A 182 -0.81 0.95 6.02
N PRO A 183 -0.21 -0.24 5.77
CA PRO A 183 -0.97 -1.45 5.55
C PRO A 183 -1.35 -2.12 6.88
N GLY A 184 -2.17 -3.17 6.79
CA GLY A 184 -2.45 -4.02 7.95
C GLY A 184 -3.24 -3.33 9.06
N VAL A 185 -4.08 -2.34 8.72
CA VAL A 185 -4.93 -1.67 9.71
C VAL A 185 -5.95 -2.65 10.28
N ARG A 186 -6.14 -2.61 11.60
CA ARG A 186 -7.08 -3.45 12.36
C ARG A 186 -7.90 -2.62 13.32
N ILE A 187 -9.22 -2.74 13.24
CA ILE A 187 -10.13 -2.14 14.22
C ILE A 187 -10.04 -2.89 15.55
N ASN A 188 -10.09 -4.21 15.51
CA ASN A 188 -9.77 -5.05 16.66
C ASN A 188 -8.34 -5.60 16.57
N PRO A 189 -7.41 -5.19 17.46
CA PRO A 189 -6.02 -5.63 17.43
C PRO A 189 -5.80 -7.14 17.63
N SER A 190 -6.80 -7.87 18.15
CA SER A 190 -6.71 -9.33 18.28
C SER A 190 -6.75 -10.05 16.93
N ASP A 191 -7.26 -9.41 15.88
CA ASP A 191 -7.52 -10.05 14.59
C ASP A 191 -6.27 -10.04 13.70
N LYS A 192 -5.19 -10.66 14.19
CA LYS A 192 -3.87 -10.59 13.56
C LYS A 192 -3.74 -11.44 12.28
N ASP A 193 -4.62 -12.41 12.07
CA ASP A 193 -4.46 -13.46 11.04
C ASP A 193 -3.02 -14.05 11.11
N TYR A 194 -2.31 -14.02 9.98
CA TYR A 194 -0.91 -14.41 9.83
C TYR A 194 0.08 -13.24 9.99
N GLN A 195 -0.34 -12.04 10.44
CA GLN A 195 0.56 -10.90 10.62
C GLN A 195 1.16 -10.90 12.03
N ALA A 196 2.49 -10.78 12.12
CA ALA A 196 3.16 -10.62 13.40
C ALA A 196 2.91 -9.24 14.02
N ARG A 197 2.83 -8.22 13.16
CA ARG A 197 2.58 -6.81 13.52
C ARG A 197 1.35 -6.30 12.77
N VAL A 198 0.46 -5.63 13.48
CA VAL A 198 -0.74 -4.98 12.93
C VAL A 198 -0.73 -3.50 13.29
N SER A 199 -1.49 -2.70 12.55
CA SER A 199 -1.66 -1.27 12.83
C SER A 199 -3.04 -1.00 13.44
N PRO A 200 -3.19 -0.82 14.76
CA PRO A 200 -4.48 -0.54 15.37
C PRO A 200 -5.10 0.76 14.83
N MET A 201 -6.39 0.71 14.48
CA MET A 201 -7.13 1.86 13.93
C MET A 201 -7.02 3.10 14.82
N GLU A 202 -7.12 2.93 16.14
CA GLU A 202 -7.03 4.06 17.08
C GLU A 202 -5.67 4.76 17.04
N LYS A 203 -4.57 4.01 16.85
CA LYS A 203 -3.24 4.59 16.67
C LYS A 203 -3.10 5.29 15.32
N VAL A 204 -3.69 4.72 14.26
CA VAL A 204 -3.74 5.33 12.93
C VAL A 204 -4.49 6.66 12.99
N LYS A 205 -5.65 6.70 13.66
CA LYS A 205 -6.42 7.94 13.89
C LYS A 205 -5.59 9.00 14.62
N LYS A 206 -4.90 8.62 15.71
CA LYS A 206 -4.04 9.53 16.49
C LYS A 206 -2.88 10.12 15.69
N LEU A 207 -2.33 9.35 14.74
CA LEU A 207 -1.16 9.75 13.94
C LEU A 207 -1.53 10.14 12.50
N LYS A 208 -2.82 10.40 12.21
CA LYS A 208 -3.31 10.60 10.84
C LYS A 208 -2.67 11.77 10.10
N ASP A 209 -2.11 12.75 10.81
CA ASP A 209 -1.45 13.90 10.19
C ASP A 209 -0.07 13.58 9.61
N TYR A 210 0.51 12.44 9.97
CA TYR A 210 1.74 11.93 9.38
C TYR A 210 1.46 10.86 8.31
N ILE A 211 0.20 10.42 8.15
CA ILE A 211 -0.16 9.28 7.30
C ILE A 211 -0.83 9.80 6.04
N HIS A 212 -0.35 9.34 4.89
CA HIS A 212 -0.83 9.80 3.59
C HIS A 212 -1.76 8.77 2.96
N TYR A 213 -1.42 7.49 3.09
CA TYR A 213 -2.18 6.38 2.52
C TYR A 213 -2.46 5.31 3.56
N VAL A 214 -3.61 4.67 3.45
CA VAL A 214 -3.99 3.54 4.30
C VAL A 214 -4.51 2.40 3.44
N VAL A 215 -4.23 1.15 3.82
CA VAL A 215 -4.82 -0.03 3.17
C VAL A 215 -5.93 -0.61 4.05
N MET A 216 -7.15 -0.61 3.53
CA MET A 216 -8.31 -1.27 4.15
C MET A 216 -8.36 -2.74 3.71
N SER A 217 -8.48 -3.66 4.67
CA SER A 217 -8.53 -5.09 4.38
C SER A 217 -9.89 -5.52 3.83
N LYS A 218 -9.91 -6.54 2.95
CA LYS A 218 -11.13 -7.21 2.44
C LYS A 218 -12.16 -7.60 3.52
N ARG A 219 -11.73 -7.79 4.77
CA ARG A 219 -12.62 -8.17 5.87
C ARG A 219 -13.68 -7.11 6.19
N TYR A 220 -13.39 -5.86 5.86
CA TYR A 220 -14.24 -4.71 6.19
C TYR A 220 -15.18 -4.33 5.05
N LEU A 221 -15.16 -5.05 3.91
CA LEU A 221 -15.97 -4.68 2.73
C LEU A 221 -17.48 -4.72 2.98
N ASN A 222 -17.92 -5.55 3.94
CA ASN A 222 -19.34 -5.70 4.27
C ASN A 222 -19.66 -5.21 5.70
N ASP A 223 -18.73 -4.48 6.33
CA ASP A 223 -18.86 -3.98 7.69
C ASP A 223 -19.00 -2.46 7.65
N ARG A 224 -20.24 -1.98 7.74
CA ARG A 224 -20.56 -0.55 7.61
C ARG A 224 -19.87 0.29 8.68
N ASP A 225 -19.87 -0.17 9.93
CA ASP A 225 -19.22 0.55 11.03
C ASP A 225 -17.70 0.62 10.82
N ALA A 226 -17.10 -0.43 10.27
CA ALA A 226 -15.71 -0.40 9.88
C ALA A 226 -15.43 0.60 8.75
N ILE A 227 -16.26 0.60 7.71
CA ILE A 227 -16.14 1.52 6.56
C ILE A 227 -16.19 2.96 7.03
N GLU A 228 -17.16 3.32 7.88
CA GLU A 228 -17.27 4.67 8.46
C GLU A 228 -16.00 5.08 9.21
N ARG A 229 -15.39 4.18 9.99
CA ARG A 229 -14.12 4.48 10.67
C ARG A 229 -12.96 4.75 9.71
N PHE A 230 -12.98 4.15 8.52
CA PHE A 230 -12.02 4.45 7.46
C PHE A 230 -12.33 5.79 6.78
N ILE A 231 -13.61 6.08 6.53
CA ILE A 231 -14.07 7.38 6.02
C ILE A 231 -13.62 8.54 6.92
N ASP A 232 -13.70 8.39 8.25
CA ASP A 232 -13.21 9.38 9.24
C ASP A 232 -11.71 9.76 9.08
N LEU A 233 -10.91 8.96 8.38
CA LEU A 233 -9.48 9.24 8.18
C LEU A 233 -9.24 10.28 7.07
N ILE A 234 -10.18 10.38 6.12
CA ILE A 234 -10.05 11.14 4.87
C ILE A 234 -10.99 12.36 4.78
N ILE A 235 -11.94 12.46 5.72
CA ILE A 235 -12.76 13.64 6.02
C ILE A 235 -12.05 14.48 7.09
#